data_AF-A0A226MA48-F1
#
_entry.id   AF-A0A226MA48-F1
#
_cell.length_a   1.000
_cell.length_b   1.000
_cell.length_c   1.000
_cell.angle_alpha   90.00
_cell.angle_beta   90.00
_cell.angle_gamma   90.00
#
_symmetry.space_group_name_H-M   'P 1'
#
loop_
_entity.id
_entity.type
_entity.pdbx_description
1 polymer ?
#
loop_
_entity_poly.entity_id
_entity_poly.type
_entity_poly.pdbx_seq_one_letter_code
_entity_poly.pdbx_strand_id
1 'polypeptide(L)' 'MQVERAERAVPRVRNLVEADYSYWTLAYVVSLQGARKLLAAQPLGKMLPVDEFLPVMFDKHP' A
#
# COMPACT_ATOMS: atom_id res chain seq x y z
N MET A 1 -1.67 10.55 -10.03
CA MET A 1 -1.74 11.30 -8.77
C MET A 1 -0.32 11.74 -8.46
N GLN A 2 -0.06 13.05 -8.38
CA GLN A 2 1.28 13.56 -8.21
C GLN A 2 1.54 13.71 -6.71
N VAL A 3 2.53 12.99 -6.20
CA VAL A 3 2.89 13.07 -4.80
C VAL A 3 3.48 14.45 -4.53
N GLU A 4 2.91 15.23 -3.60
CA GLU A 4 3.40 16.58 -3.29
C GLU A 4 4.87 16.59 -2.81
N ARG A 5 5.36 15.44 -2.32
CA ARG A 5 6.73 15.25 -1.83
C ARG A 5 7.29 13.94 -2.35
N ALA A 6 8.61 13.91 -2.56
CA ALA A 6 9.29 12.67 -2.93
C ALA A 6 9.10 11.60 -1.84
N GLU A 7 8.79 10.38 -2.27
CA GLU A 7 8.65 9.23 -1.38
C GLU A 7 9.97 8.92 -0.67
N ARG A 8 9.85 8.39 0.55
CA ARG A 8 11.02 8.11 1.38
C ARG A 8 11.71 6.84 0.90
N ALA A 9 12.95 6.96 0.44
CA ALA A 9 13.77 5.80 0.10
C ALA A 9 14.09 4.94 1.35
N VAL A 10 14.04 3.62 1.19
CA VAL A 10 14.43 2.67 2.24
C VAL A 10 15.96 2.59 2.30
N PRO A 11 16.61 2.91 3.45
CA PRO A 11 18.07 2.95 3.54
C PRO A 11 18.71 1.60 3.17
N ARG A 12 19.79 1.66 2.39
CA ARG A 12 20.61 0.50 1.97
C ARG A 12 19.91 -0.49 1.03
N VAL A 13 18.71 -0.19 0.54
CA VAL A 13 18.02 -0.98 -0.49
C VAL A 13 17.82 -0.12 -1.72
N ARG A 14 18.39 -0.52 -2.87
CA ARG A 14 18.19 0.20 -4.13
C ARG A 14 16.77 -0.01 -4.63
N ASN A 15 16.17 1.05 -5.16
CA ASN A 15 14.84 1.02 -5.80
C ASN A 15 13.70 0.55 -4.89
N LEU A 16 13.81 0.78 -3.58
CA LEU A 16 12.72 0.54 -2.62
C LEU A 16 12.39 1.83 -1.89
N VAL A 17 11.10 2.13 -1.82
CA VAL A 17 10.54 3.33 -1.19
C VAL A 17 9.40 2.94 -0.24
N GLU A 18 9.18 3.75 0.79
CA GLU A 18 7.94 3.76 1.55
C GLU A 18 6.86 4.39 0.66
N ALA A 19 6.02 3.54 0.05
CA ALA A 19 4.97 3.99 -0.85
C ALA A 19 3.97 4.87 -0.10
N ASP A 20 3.71 6.04 -0.67
CA ASP A 20 2.75 7.02 -0.14
C ASP A 20 1.39 6.97 -0.85
N TYR A 21 1.30 6.14 -1.89
CA TYR A 21 0.12 5.88 -2.69
C TYR A 21 0.12 4.41 -3.13
N SER A 22 -1.06 3.88 -3.48
CA SER A 22 -1.17 2.55 -4.08
C SER A 22 -0.83 2.63 -5.58
N TYR A 23 0.39 2.21 -5.93
CA TYR A 23 0.82 2.10 -7.32
C TYR A 23 0.34 0.82 -7.99
N TRP A 24 0.30 0.85 -9.32
CA TRP A 24 0.25 -0.36 -10.11
C TRP A 24 1.65 -0.98 -10.16
N THR A 25 1.91 -1.91 -9.25
CA THR A 25 3.20 -2.61 -9.10
C THR A 25 3.00 -4.11 -9.19
N LEU A 26 4.07 -4.85 -9.50
CA LEU A 26 4.07 -6.31 -9.48
C LEU A 26 3.86 -6.86 -8.07
N ALA A 27 4.39 -6.18 -7.04
CA ALA A 27 4.31 -6.63 -5.66
C ALA A 27 4.51 -5.50 -4.64
N TYR A 28 4.01 -5.73 -3.43
CA TYR A 28 4.28 -4.93 -2.25
C TYR A 28 5.06 -5.75 -1.22
N VAL A 29 5.92 -5.07 -0.47
CA VAL A 29 6.49 -5.61 0.78
C VAL A 29 5.72 -4.99 1.94
N VAL A 30 5.10 -5.83 2.76
CA VAL A 30 4.36 -5.39 3.96
C VAL A 30 4.89 -6.11 5.19
N SER A 31 4.83 -5.44 6.34
CA SER A 31 5.10 -6.11 7.61
C SER A 31 4.00 -7.13 7.93
N LEU A 32 4.34 -8.14 8.74
CA LEU A 32 3.35 -9.13 9.20
C LEU A 32 2.15 -8.46 9.90
N GLN A 33 2.41 -7.41 10.69
CA GLN A 33 1.35 -6.66 11.35
C GLN A 33 0.45 -5.94 10.34
N GLY A 34 1.02 -5.32 9.30
CA GLY A 34 0.27 -4.69 8.22
C GLY A 34 -0.60 -5.70 7.47
N ALA A 35 -0.04 -6.85 7.11
CA ALA A 35 -0.79 -7.93 6.46
C ALA A 35 -2.00 -8.39 7.31
N ARG A 36 -1.81 -8.55 8.64
CA ARG A 36 -2.89 -8.92 9.56
C ARG A 36 -3.99 -7.84 9.62
N LYS A 37 -3.62 -6.56 9.64
CA LYS A 37 -4.59 -5.44 9.61
C LYS A 37 -5.43 -5.48 8.33
N LEU A 38 -4.80 -5.71 7.18
CA LEU A 38 -5.50 -5.82 5.89
C LEU A 38 -6.48 -7.01 5.89
N LEU A 39 -6.06 -8.18 6.36
CA LEU A 39 -6.93 -9.36 6.42
C LEU A 39 -8.10 -9.21 7.42
N ALA A 40 -7.91 -8.46 8.50
CA ALA A 40 -8.95 -8.19 9.49
C ALA A 40 -10.14 -7.40 8.91
N ALA A 41 -9.94 -6.65 7.81
CA ALA A 41 -11.02 -6.00 7.07
C ALA A 41 -11.91 -6.99 6.29
N GLN A 42 -11.60 -8.29 6.33
CA GLN A 42 -12.32 -9.37 5.64
C GLN A 42 -12.53 -9.13 4.13
N PRO A 43 -11.49 -8.69 3.36
CA PRO A 43 -11.64 -8.35 1.94
C PRO A 43 -12.07 -9.54 1.06
N LEU A 44 -11.82 -10.76 1.52
CA LEU A 44 -12.16 -11.99 0.79
C LEU A 44 -13.65 -12.34 0.89
N GLY A 45 -14.35 -11.87 1.91
CA GLY A 45 -15.79 -12.16 2.12
C GLY A 45 -16.68 -11.41 1.12
N LYS A 46 -16.22 -10.27 0.63
CA LYS A 46 -16.80 -9.51 -0.50
C LYS A 46 -15.63 -9.06 -1.36
N MET A 47 -15.14 -9.99 -2.20
CA MET A 47 -13.92 -9.85 -2.99
C MET A 47 -13.81 -8.45 -3.61
N LEU A 48 -12.93 -7.64 -3.03
CA LEU A 48 -12.62 -6.30 -3.55
C LEU A 48 -11.31 -6.39 -4.34
N PRO A 49 -11.25 -5.81 -5.56
CA PRO A 49 -10.01 -5.67 -6.30
C PRO A 49 -8.93 -4.99 -5.47
N VAL A 50 -7.68 -5.45 -5.58
CA VAL A 50 -6.58 -4.97 -4.72
C VAL A 50 -6.24 -3.49 -4.95
N ASP A 51 -6.44 -3.04 -6.19
CA ASP A 51 -6.30 -1.65 -6.65
C ASP A 51 -7.34 -0.71 -6.05
N GLU A 52 -8.52 -1.22 -5.66
CA GLU A 52 -9.53 -0.48 -4.89
C GLU A 52 -9.29 -0.63 -3.38
N PHE A 53 -8.90 -1.84 -2.95
CA PHE A 53 -8.74 -2.16 -1.53
C PHE A 53 -7.59 -1.39 -0.87
N LEU A 54 -6.42 -1.33 -1.50
CA LEU A 54 -5.26 -0.68 -0.90
C LEU A 54 -5.45 0.83 -0.75
N PRO A 55 -5.95 1.61 -1.73
CA PRO A 55 -6.27 3.02 -1.53
C PRO A 55 -7.27 3.26 -0.40
N VAL A 56 -8.35 2.47 -0.35
CA VAL A 56 -9.37 2.58 0.72
C VAL A 56 -8.75 2.34 2.09
N MET A 57 -7.90 1.32 2.21
CA MET A 57 -7.25 0.99 3.48
C MET A 57 -6.10 1.93 3.86
N PHE A 58 -5.53 2.66 2.89
CA PHE A 58 -4.48 3.63 3.12
C PHE A 58 -5.01 4.92 3.74
N ASP A 59 -6.30 5.23 3.54
CA ASP A 59 -7.04 6.31 4.21
C ASP A 59 -6.35 7.69 4.11
N LYS A 60 -5.71 7.96 2.97
CA LYS A 60 -5.28 9.30 2.60
C LYS A 60 -6.17 9.84 1.50
N HIS A 61 -6.90 10.89 1.81
CA HIS A 61 -7.48 11.79 0.83
C HIS A 61 -6.40 12.81 0.39
N PRO A 62 -6.39 13.29 -0.86
CA PRO A 62 -5.67 14.52 -1.18
C PRO A 62 -6.16 15.70 -0.32
#